data_AF-A0A9E6S973-F1
#
_entry.id   AF-A0A9E6S973-F1
#
_cell.length_a   1.000
_cell.length_b   1.000
_cell.length_c   1.000
_cell.angle_alpha   90.00
_cell.angle_beta   90.00
_cell.angle_gamma   90.00
#
_symmetry.space_group_name_H-M   'P 1'
#
loop_
_entity.id
_entity.type
_entity.pdbx_description
1 polymer ?
#
loop_
_entity_poly.entity_id
_entity_poly.type
_entity_poly.pdbx_seq_one_letter_code
_entity_poly.pdbx_strand_id
1 'polypeptide(L)'
;DLFYRLNVVALKLPALAERREDIPLLVNHFLKKIATRYRKSVPSVAPDAMAAMVAAPWPGNVRQLENLLEQAVALSTTNVIPLSLIRSGLDDAQAPLVSFETARKSFERDYLVRILKLTAGNAAQAAQLAGRNRTEFYKLLQRHNLEPAMFKEDAEAAATSGVKTN
;
A
#
# COMPACT_ATOMS: atom_id res chain seq x y z
N ASP A 1 -2.23 11.19 46.94
CA ASP A 1 -3.63 10.85 47.27
C ASP A 1 -4.58 10.87 46.07
N LEU A 2 -4.53 11.88 45.19
CA LEU A 2 -5.38 11.97 43.98
C LEU A 2 -5.23 10.79 43.00
N PHE A 3 -4.01 10.28 42.83
CA PHE A 3 -3.70 9.12 41.96
C PHE A 3 -4.45 7.83 42.38
N TYR A 4 -4.72 7.65 43.68
CA TYR A 4 -5.45 6.50 44.20
C TYR A 4 -6.97 6.67 44.09
N ARG A 5 -7.48 7.91 43.98
CA ARG A 5 -8.92 8.19 43.83
C ARG A 5 -9.41 8.18 42.39
N LEU A 6 -8.51 8.35 41.42
CA LEU A 6 -8.82 8.27 39.99
C LEU A 6 -8.66 6.85 39.40
N ASN A 7 -8.03 5.93 40.15
CA ASN A 7 -7.70 4.59 39.66
C ASN A 7 -8.47 3.49 40.41
N VAL A 8 -9.76 3.74 40.69
CA VAL A 8 -10.63 2.78 41.40
C VAL A 8 -11.13 1.67 40.46
N VAL A 9 -11.22 1.94 39.15
CA VAL A 9 -11.51 0.93 38.11
C VAL A 9 -10.65 1.23 36.88
N ALA A 10 -9.53 0.53 36.73
CA ALA A 10 -8.72 0.60 35.52
C ALA A 10 -9.40 -0.19 34.40
N LEU A 11 -10.17 0.49 33.54
CA LEU A 11 -10.73 -0.09 32.32
C LEU A 11 -9.60 -0.25 31.30
N LYS A 12 -9.03 -1.45 31.21
CA LYS A 12 -8.12 -1.82 30.11
C LYS A 12 -8.94 -1.89 28.83
N LEU A 13 -8.79 -0.88 27.96
CA LEU A 13 -9.40 -0.93 26.64
C LEU A 13 -8.59 -1.94 25.80
N PRO A 14 -9.18 -3.03 25.30
CA PRO A 14 -8.47 -3.96 24.45
C PRO A 14 -8.00 -3.26 23.18
N ALA A 15 -6.91 -3.74 22.58
CA ALA A 15 -6.48 -3.26 21.28
C ALA A 15 -7.49 -3.68 20.20
N LEU A 16 -7.57 -2.95 19.09
CA LEU A 16 -8.42 -3.34 17.95
C LEU A 16 -8.03 -4.73 17.42
N ALA A 17 -6.74 -5.09 17.53
CA ALA A 17 -6.22 -6.41 17.17
C ALA A 17 -6.77 -7.56 18.02
N GLU A 18 -7.24 -7.27 19.24
CA GLU A 18 -7.85 -8.24 20.17
C GLU A 18 -9.37 -8.38 19.93
N ARG A 19 -9.98 -7.44 19.19
CA ARG A 19 -11.42 -7.41 18.84
C ARG A 19 -11.65 -7.28 17.32
N ARG A 20 -11.08 -8.21 16.57
CA ARG A 20 -11.13 -8.16 15.08
C ARG A 20 -12.54 -8.32 14.52
N GLU A 21 -13.42 -8.98 15.27
CA GLU A 21 -14.85 -9.15 14.98
C GLU A 21 -15.64 -7.84 14.94
N ASP A 22 -15.18 -6.80 15.62
CA ASP A 22 -15.81 -5.47 15.61
C ASP A 22 -15.40 -4.63 14.39
N ILE A 23 -14.34 -5.02 13.66
CA ILE A 23 -13.79 -4.23 12.55
C ILE A 23 -14.87 -3.97 11.48
N PRO A 24 -15.64 -4.96 10.99
CA PRO A 24 -16.69 -4.70 9.99
C PRO A 24 -17.75 -3.70 10.47
N LEU A 25 -18.14 -3.76 11.75
CA LEU A 25 -19.11 -2.84 12.34
C LEU A 25 -18.54 -1.42 12.40
N LEU A 26 -17.30 -1.28 12.88
CA LEU A 26 -16.59 -0.01 12.96
C LEU A 26 -16.39 0.62 11.58
N VAL A 27 -16.02 -0.19 10.58
CA VAL A 27 -15.89 0.24 9.19
C VAL A 27 -17.18 0.85 8.69
N ASN A 28 -18.30 0.14 8.86
CA ASN A 28 -19.62 0.64 8.44
C ASN A 28 -20.00 1.94 9.16
N HIS A 29 -19.68 2.06 10.46
CA HIS A 29 -19.89 3.29 11.22
C HIS A 29 -19.08 4.46 10.65
N PHE A 30 -17.78 4.26 10.43
CA PHE A 30 -16.90 5.31 9.89
C PHE A 30 -17.27 5.72 8.47
N LEU A 31 -17.61 4.77 7.60
CA LEU A 31 -18.05 5.06 6.24
C LEU A 31 -19.30 5.94 6.22
N LYS A 32 -20.28 5.66 7.08
CA LYS A 32 -21.46 6.53 7.24
C LYS A 32 -21.08 7.92 7.73
N LYS A 33 -20.25 8.01 8.77
CA LYS A 33 -19.76 9.28 9.33
C LYS A 33 -19.03 10.12 8.29
N ILE A 34 -18.12 9.51 7.53
CA ILE A 34 -17.36 10.13 6.45
C ILE A 34 -18.30 10.57 5.33
N ALA A 35 -19.21 9.71 4.87
CA ALA A 35 -20.18 10.04 3.82
C ALA A 35 -21.04 11.25 4.20
N THR A 36 -21.53 11.33 5.45
CA THR A 36 -22.26 12.50 5.97
C THR A 36 -21.40 13.76 5.97
N ARG A 37 -20.13 13.65 6.41
CA ARG A 37 -19.18 14.79 6.44
C ARG A 37 -18.90 15.34 5.04
N TYR A 38 -18.70 14.46 4.06
CA TYR A 38 -18.35 14.83 2.68
C TYR A 38 -19.55 14.99 1.75
N ARG A 39 -20.78 14.81 2.26
CA ARG A 39 -22.04 14.83 1.49
C ARG A 39 -22.00 13.91 0.25
N LYS A 40 -21.37 12.75 0.39
CA LYS A 40 -21.27 11.72 -0.65
C LYS A 40 -22.17 10.52 -0.32
N SER A 41 -22.43 9.69 -1.32
CA SER A 41 -23.03 8.37 -1.09
C SER A 41 -22.12 7.54 -0.18
N VAL A 42 -22.72 6.70 0.67
CA VAL A 42 -21.96 5.82 1.56
C VAL A 42 -21.20 4.81 0.70
N PRO A 43 -19.85 4.87 0.66
CA PRO A 43 -19.08 3.91 -0.10
C PRO A 43 -19.15 2.55 0.58
N SER A 44 -19.17 1.50 -0.23
CA SER A 44 -19.08 0.12 0.22
C SER A 44 -17.63 -0.37 0.13
N VAL A 45 -17.26 -1.38 0.90
CA VAL A 45 -15.92 -1.98 0.86
C VAL A 45 -16.03 -3.33 0.16
N ALA A 46 -15.11 -3.61 -0.76
CA ALA A 46 -15.06 -4.91 -1.41
C ALA A 46 -14.80 -6.04 -0.38
N PRO A 47 -15.35 -7.25 -0.55
CA PRO A 47 -15.23 -8.32 0.45
C PRO A 47 -13.77 -8.72 0.74
N ASP A 48 -12.92 -8.72 -0.28
CA ASP A 48 -11.49 -8.97 -0.18
C ASP A 48 -10.74 -7.86 0.59
N ALA A 49 -11.13 -6.60 0.37
CA ALA A 49 -10.64 -5.45 1.12
C ALA A 49 -11.04 -5.53 2.60
N MET A 50 -12.27 -5.93 2.91
CA MET A 50 -12.73 -6.15 4.28
C MET A 50 -11.91 -7.26 4.97
N ALA A 51 -11.67 -8.38 4.29
CA ALA A 51 -10.85 -9.47 4.82
C ALA A 51 -9.42 -9.00 5.14
N ALA A 52 -8.81 -8.19 4.27
CA ALA A 52 -7.49 -7.62 4.51
C ALA A 52 -7.45 -6.70 5.73
N MET A 53 -8.51 -5.90 5.93
CA MET A 53 -8.65 -5.05 7.11
C MET A 53 -8.80 -5.87 8.39
N VAL A 54 -9.56 -6.96 8.37
CA VAL A 54 -9.72 -7.85 9.53
C VAL A 54 -8.40 -8.55 9.89
N ALA A 55 -7.60 -8.92 8.91
CA ALA A 55 -6.32 -9.61 9.12
C ALA A 55 -5.18 -8.69 9.62
N ALA A 56 -5.32 -7.37 9.48
CA ALA A 56 -4.27 -6.42 9.81
C ALA A 56 -4.05 -6.27 11.34
N PRO A 57 -2.81 -5.96 11.79
CA PRO A 57 -2.48 -5.87 13.22
C PRO A 57 -2.85 -4.54 13.90
N TRP A 58 -3.26 -3.50 13.16
CA TRP A 58 -3.75 -2.20 13.67
C TRP A 58 -2.97 -1.60 14.86
N PRO A 59 -1.66 -1.33 14.75
CA PRO A 59 -0.88 -0.71 15.83
C PRO A 59 -1.45 0.63 16.32
N GLY A 60 -2.10 1.40 15.44
CA GLY A 60 -2.78 2.66 15.79
C GLY A 60 -4.27 2.50 16.13
N ASN A 61 -4.73 1.27 16.38
CA ASN A 61 -6.10 0.91 16.76
C ASN A 61 -7.16 1.59 15.85
N VAL A 62 -8.24 2.08 16.47
CA VAL A 62 -9.40 2.68 15.82
C VAL A 62 -9.02 3.94 15.03
N ARG A 63 -8.03 4.69 15.49
CA ARG A 63 -7.61 5.94 14.83
C ARG A 63 -6.92 5.66 13.49
N GLN A 64 -6.11 4.61 13.43
CA GLN A 64 -5.52 4.15 12.17
C GLN A 64 -6.58 3.64 11.20
N LEU A 65 -7.58 2.90 11.70
CA LEU A 65 -8.71 2.43 10.90
C LEU A 65 -9.50 3.61 10.29
N GLU A 66 -9.83 4.63 11.09
CA GLU A 66 -10.54 5.81 10.62
C GLU A 66 -9.73 6.57 9.54
N ASN A 67 -8.44 6.79 9.76
CA ASN A 67 -7.57 7.46 8.79
C ASN A 67 -7.46 6.69 7.47
N LEU A 68 -7.29 5.36 7.53
CA LEU A 68 -7.22 4.52 6.34
C LEU A 68 -8.50 4.63 5.51
N LEU A 69 -9.66 4.60 6.17
CA LEU A 69 -10.96 4.74 5.51
C LEU A 69 -11.16 6.15 4.94
N GLU A 70 -10.75 7.20 5.66
CA GLU A 70 -10.83 8.58 5.16
C GLU A 70 -9.97 8.77 3.90
N GLN A 71 -8.74 8.25 3.90
CA GLN A 71 -7.86 8.25 2.73
C GLN A 71 -8.44 7.42 1.58
N ALA A 72 -8.95 6.22 1.87
CA ALA A 72 -9.54 5.35 0.85
C ALA A 72 -10.77 5.99 0.18
N VAL A 73 -11.64 6.67 0.94
CA VAL A 73 -12.80 7.40 0.40
C VAL A 73 -12.40 8.66 -0.36
N ALA A 74 -11.33 9.34 0.07
CA ALA A 74 -10.80 10.49 -0.65
C ALA A 74 -10.20 10.10 -2.02
N LEU A 75 -9.55 8.94 -2.10
CA LEU A 75 -8.89 8.43 -3.31
C LEU A 75 -9.81 7.57 -4.20
N SER A 76 -10.91 7.03 -3.67
CA SER A 76 -11.80 6.18 -4.45
C SER A 76 -12.54 7.01 -5.51
N THR A 77 -12.42 6.60 -6.76
CA THR A 77 -13.19 7.15 -7.89
C THR A 77 -14.53 6.45 -8.07
N THR A 78 -14.74 5.32 -7.40
CA THR A 78 -15.96 4.50 -7.47
C THR A 78 -16.63 4.37 -6.10
N ASN A 79 -17.88 3.92 -6.06
CA ASN A 79 -18.64 3.74 -4.81
C ASN A 79 -18.25 2.46 -4.04
N VAL A 80 -17.30 1.68 -4.57
CA VAL A 80 -16.78 0.45 -3.95
C VAL A 80 -15.28 0.64 -3.73
N ILE A 81 -14.83 0.57 -2.49
CA ILE A 81 -13.42 0.68 -2.13
C ILE A 81 -12.72 -0.64 -2.47
N PRO A 82 -11.78 -0.66 -3.43
CA PRO A 82 -11.07 -1.86 -3.83
C PRO A 82 -9.96 -2.22 -2.84
N LEU A 83 -9.55 -3.49 -2.85
CA LEU A 83 -8.44 -4.01 -2.04
C LEU A 83 -7.12 -3.27 -2.28
N SER A 84 -6.87 -2.80 -3.51
CA SER A 84 -5.63 -2.08 -3.86
C SER A 84 -5.43 -0.82 -3.02
N LEU A 85 -6.48 -0.01 -2.81
CA LEU A 85 -6.39 1.21 -1.99
C LEU A 85 -6.14 0.90 -0.52
N ILE A 86 -6.81 -0.13 0.01
CA ILE A 86 -6.62 -0.58 1.39
C ILE A 86 -5.21 -1.11 1.61
N ARG A 87 -4.68 -1.93 0.69
CA ARG A 87 -3.31 -2.45 0.75
C ARG A 87 -2.29 -1.32 0.74
N SER A 88 -2.41 -0.38 -0.19
CA SER A 88 -1.49 0.76 -0.25
C SER A 88 -1.45 1.57 1.03
N GLY A 89 -2.59 1.82 1.68
CA GLY A 89 -2.61 2.54 2.96
C GLY A 89 -2.17 1.71 4.17
N LEU A 90 -2.32 0.38 4.13
CA LEU A 90 -1.78 -0.51 5.16
C LEU A 90 -0.26 -0.61 5.07
N ASP A 91 0.29 -0.70 3.87
CA ASP A 91 1.74 -0.78 3.61
C ASP A 91 2.46 0.49 4.07
N ASP A 92 1.86 1.67 3.83
CA ASP A 92 2.42 2.97 4.25
C ASP A 92 2.49 3.12 5.78
N ALA A 93 1.53 2.51 6.50
CA ALA A 93 1.50 2.52 7.95
C ALA A 93 2.38 1.42 8.61
N GLN A 94 2.81 0.43 7.82
CA GLN A 94 3.66 -0.70 8.25
C GLN A 94 5.12 -0.52 7.86
N ALA A 95 5.46 0.51 7.06
CA ALA A 95 6.85 0.81 6.74
C ALA A 95 7.61 1.01 8.05
N PRO A 96 8.54 0.11 8.42
CA PRO A 96 9.37 0.32 9.58
C PRO A 96 10.10 1.65 9.37
N LEU A 97 10.39 2.39 10.45
CA LEU A 97 11.36 3.49 10.40
C LEU A 97 12.74 2.88 10.13
N VAL A 98 12.96 2.47 8.89
CA VAL A 98 14.23 1.98 8.38
C VAL A 98 15.17 3.17 8.25
N SER A 99 16.47 2.91 8.35
CA SER A 99 17.46 3.97 8.14
C SER A 99 17.24 4.67 6.80
N PHE A 100 17.57 5.96 6.72
CA PHE A 100 17.49 6.72 5.46
C PHE A 100 18.22 6.00 4.32
N GLU A 101 19.35 5.35 4.62
CA GLU A 101 20.12 4.58 3.65
C GLU A 101 19.33 3.35 3.14
N THR A 102 18.64 2.64 4.03
CA THR A 102 17.80 1.49 3.68
C THR A 102 16.58 1.91 2.85
N ALA A 103 15.87 2.97 3.27
CA ALA A 103 14.72 3.53 2.54
C ALA A 103 15.12 4.00 1.14
N ARG A 104 16.27 4.69 1.03
CA ARG A 104 16.81 5.12 -0.25
C ARG A 104 17.13 3.93 -1.14
N LYS A 105 17.74 2.86 -0.60
CA LYS A 105 18.06 1.66 -1.37
C LYS A 105 16.80 0.95 -1.88
N SER A 106 15.78 0.77 -1.05
CA SER A 106 14.52 0.14 -1.47
C SER A 106 13.81 0.97 -2.53
N PHE A 107 13.72 2.29 -2.34
CA PHE A 107 13.15 3.19 -3.33
C PHE A 107 13.91 3.16 -4.66
N GLU A 108 15.24 3.23 -4.64
CA GLU A 108 16.07 3.14 -5.84
C GLU A 108 15.84 1.81 -6.58
N ARG A 109 15.77 0.68 -5.86
CA ARG A 109 15.47 -0.63 -6.43
C ARG A 109 14.08 -0.67 -7.08
N ASP A 110 13.06 -0.21 -6.38
CA ASP A 110 11.68 -0.22 -6.88
C ASP A 110 11.52 0.68 -8.11
N TYR A 111 12.20 1.82 -8.11
CA TYR A 111 12.27 2.71 -9.27
C TYR A 111 12.92 2.02 -10.48
N LEU A 112 14.07 1.37 -10.28
CA LEU A 112 14.79 0.64 -11.33
C LEU A 112 13.97 -0.52 -11.91
N VAL A 113 13.27 -1.28 -11.07
CA VAL A 113 12.38 -2.35 -11.54
C VAL A 113 11.23 -1.77 -12.36
N ARG A 114 10.62 -0.67 -11.91
CA ARG A 114 9.46 -0.06 -12.59
C ARG A 114 9.84 0.49 -13.96
N ILE A 115 11.00 1.14 -14.07
CA ILE A 115 11.47 1.68 -15.36
C ILE A 115 11.91 0.58 -16.32
N LEU A 116 12.54 -0.49 -15.83
CA LEU A 116 12.91 -1.65 -16.66
C LEU A 116 11.68 -2.42 -17.15
N LYS A 117 10.62 -2.52 -16.34
CA LYS A 117 9.33 -3.07 -16.79
C LYS A 117 8.70 -2.21 -17.88
N LEU A 118 8.74 -0.89 -17.73
CA LEU A 118 8.20 0.04 -18.73
C LEU A 118 8.98 0.00 -20.06
N THR A 119 10.29 -0.25 -20.01
CA THR A 119 11.15 -0.33 -21.20
C THR A 119 11.44 -1.76 -21.67
N ALA A 120 10.69 -2.76 -21.20
CA ALA A 120 10.83 -4.17 -21.59
C ALA A 120 12.29 -4.69 -21.49
N GLY A 121 13.01 -4.33 -20.43
CA GLY A 121 14.40 -4.72 -20.23
C GLY A 121 15.42 -3.94 -21.06
N ASN A 122 15.01 -2.94 -21.84
CA ASN A 122 15.95 -2.08 -22.55
C ASN A 122 16.62 -1.09 -21.60
N ALA A 123 17.80 -1.46 -21.10
CA ALA A 123 18.59 -0.65 -20.17
C ALA A 123 19.06 0.68 -20.77
N ALA A 124 19.22 0.80 -22.09
CA ALA A 124 19.61 2.05 -22.72
C ALA A 124 18.46 3.06 -22.72
N GLN A 125 17.25 2.61 -23.06
CA GLN A 125 16.04 3.44 -22.96
C GLN A 125 15.69 3.77 -21.50
N ALA A 126 15.87 2.80 -20.58
CA ALA A 126 15.64 3.03 -19.16
C ALA A 126 16.58 4.10 -18.59
N ALA A 127 17.87 4.09 -18.98
CA ALA A 127 18.83 5.11 -18.57
C ALA A 127 18.46 6.51 -19.08
N GLN A 128 18.04 6.60 -20.34
CA GLN A 128 17.60 7.86 -20.94
C GLN A 128 16.34 8.40 -20.25
N LEU A 129 15.37 7.55 -19.96
CA LEU A 129 14.14 7.91 -19.26
C LEU A 129 14.41 8.28 -17.79
N ALA A 130 15.42 7.67 -17.17
CA ALA A 130 15.90 8.03 -15.84
C ALA A 130 16.76 9.32 -15.82
N GLY A 131 17.04 9.93 -16.97
CA GLY A 131 17.92 11.10 -17.10
C GLY A 131 19.36 10.84 -16.65
N ARG A 132 19.82 9.59 -16.71
CA ARG A 132 21.15 9.16 -16.22
C ARG A 132 22.02 8.65 -17.35
N ASN A 133 23.33 8.78 -17.18
CA ASN A 133 24.27 8.21 -18.13
C ASN A 133 24.21 6.68 -18.09
N ARG A 134 24.33 6.03 -19.25
CA ARG A 134 24.23 4.58 -19.42
C ARG A 134 25.17 3.85 -18.47
N THR A 135 26.41 4.29 -18.35
CA THR A 135 27.43 3.69 -17.45
C THR A 135 27.03 3.79 -15.97
N GLU A 136 26.44 4.90 -15.54
CA GLU A 136 25.95 5.06 -14.17
C GLU A 136 24.73 4.18 -13.90
N PHE A 137 23.86 4.03 -14.90
CA PHE A 137 22.68 3.18 -14.81
C PHE A 137 23.07 1.71 -14.62
N TYR A 138 24.03 1.19 -15.38
CA TYR A 138 24.55 -0.18 -15.20
C TYR A 138 25.20 -0.38 -13.82
N LYS A 139 25.93 0.61 -13.30
CA LYS A 139 26.48 0.56 -11.93
C LYS A 139 25.37 0.52 -10.87
N LEU A 140 24.27 1.24 -11.10
CA LEU A 140 23.12 1.25 -10.20
C LEU A 140 22.39 -0.10 -10.22
N LEU A 141 22.24 -0.71 -11.39
CA LEU A 141 21.67 -2.05 -11.56
C LEU A 141 22.51 -3.12 -10.84
N GLN A 142 23.83 -3.10 -11.02
CA GLN A 142 24.73 -4.03 -10.35
C GLN A 142 24.68 -3.88 -8.82
N ARG A 143 24.61 -2.65 -8.30
CA ARG A 143 24.50 -2.39 -6.86
C ARG A 143 23.23 -2.96 -6.24
N HIS A 144 22.15 -3.03 -7.02
CA HIS A 144 20.84 -3.52 -6.59
C HIS A 144 20.55 -4.97 -7.03
N ASN A 145 21.56 -5.66 -7.59
CA ASN A 145 21.46 -7.02 -8.15
C ASN A 145 20.28 -7.17 -9.13
N LEU A 146 20.10 -6.19 -10.02
CA LEU A 146 19.06 -6.22 -11.04
C LEU A 146 19.67 -6.52 -12.41
N GLU A 147 19.23 -7.60 -13.04
CA GLU A 147 19.63 -7.97 -14.39
C GLU A 147 18.55 -7.57 -15.39
N PRO A 148 18.84 -6.71 -16.39
CA PRO A 148 17.89 -6.31 -17.41
C PRO A 148 17.32 -7.48 -18.23
N ALA A 149 18.09 -8.58 -18.35
CA ALA A 149 17.70 -9.77 -19.12
C ALA A 149 16.43 -10.44 -18.56
N MET A 150 16.27 -10.46 -17.23
CA MET A 150 15.08 -11.03 -16.58
C MET A 150 13.79 -10.32 -17.00
N PHE A 151 13.85 -9.02 -17.31
CA PHE A 151 12.68 -8.22 -17.71
C PHE A 151 12.43 -8.21 -19.21
N LYS A 152 13.38 -8.75 -20.00
CA LYS A 152 13.22 -8.90 -21.45
C LYS A 152 12.39 -10.15 -21.79
N GLU A 153 12.60 -11.25 -21.05
CA GLU A 153 11.85 -12.50 -21.21
C GLU A 153 10.37 -12.34 -20.85
N ASP A 154 10.06 -11.59 -19.78
CA ASP A 154 8.69 -11.25 -19.39
C ASP A 154 7.92 -10.49 -20.49
N ALA A 155 8.62 -9.64 -21.25
CA ALA A 155 8.02 -8.88 -22.35
C ALA A 155 7.86 -9.71 -23.64
N GLU A 156 8.82 -10.58 -23.96
CA GLU A 156 8.72 -11.51 -25.11
C GLU A 156 7.64 -12.59 -24.89
N ALA A 157 7.48 -13.07 -23.66
CA ALA A 157 6.40 -13.99 -23.28
C ALA A 157 5.01 -13.33 -23.42
N ALA A 158 4.85 -12.08 -22.98
CA ALA A 158 3.61 -11.32 -23.12
C ALA A 158 3.26 -11.03 -24.60
N ALA A 159 4.25 -10.72 -25.43
CA ALA A 159 4.06 -10.49 -26.86
C ALA A 159 3.64 -11.75 -27.63
N THR A 160 4.13 -12.93 -27.22
CA THR A 160 3.82 -14.21 -27.90
C THR A 160 2.41 -14.72 -27.57
N SER A 161 1.86 -14.40 -26.40
CA SER A 161 0.50 -14.79 -25.99
C SER A 161 -0.64 -14.02 -26.70
N GLY A 162 -0.35 -12.91 -27.41
CA GLY A 162 -1.36 -12.08 -28.08
C GLY A 162 -1.70 -12.46 -29.53
N VAL A 163 -1.05 -13.47 -30.12
CA VAL A 163 -1.12 -13.74 -31.59
C VAL A 163 -2.04 -14.92 -31.96
N LYS A 164 -2.67 -15.62 -31.00
CA LYS A 164 -3.60 -16.74 -31.29
C LYS A 164 -5.06 -16.44 -30.92
N THR A 165 -5.67 -15.47 -31.60
CA THR A 165 -7.12 -15.49 -31.88
C THR A 165 -7.36 -14.71 -33.17
N ASN A 166 -7.34 -15.42 -34.30
CA ASN A 166 -8.10 -15.08 -35.49
C ASN A 166 -8.68 -16.38 -36.05
#